data_AF-A0A7L7M838-F1
#
_entry.id   AF-A0A7L7M838-F1
#
_cell.length_a   1.000
_cell.length_b   1.000
_cell.length_c   1.000
_cell.angle_alpha   90.00
_cell.angle_beta   90.00
_cell.angle_gamma   90.00
#
_symmetry.space_group_name_H-M   'P 1'
#
loop_
_entity.id
_entity.type
_entity.pdbx_description
1 polymer ?
#
loop_
_entity_poly.entity_id
_entity_poly.type
_entity_poly.pdbx_seq_one_letter_code
_entity_poly.pdbx_strand_id
1 'polypeptide(L)'
;MIVTVIVACEVAFWAVLAAGLGARYLLGLRRTGAVLLACVPVVDLVLLAATAADLRAGAAADWQHGLAAVYLGFSVSYGHYLVRWADGHAAHRLGGGPKPAGPPKYGAARARHEWAMCGRTLAGAAVAAALLQVTVWWVGDPGRTAVLGEWQARMLWVCGIAVVVALSYTVWPKAEPRARAEEKETASR
;
A
#
# COMPACT_ATOMS: atom_id res chain seq x y z
N MET A 1 10.89 -21.99 19.75
CA MET A 1 9.95 -22.51 18.73
C MET A 1 9.35 -21.41 17.86
N ILE A 2 9.06 -20.21 18.39
CA ILE A 2 8.51 -19.08 17.61
C ILE A 2 9.52 -18.41 16.67
N VAL A 3 10.80 -18.28 17.09
CA VAL A 3 11.88 -17.80 16.19
C VAL A 3 11.97 -18.66 14.92
N THR A 4 11.83 -19.98 15.04
CA THR A 4 11.77 -20.89 13.89
C THR A 4 10.57 -20.64 12.98
N VAL A 5 9.40 -20.28 13.54
CA VAL A 5 8.21 -19.93 12.75
C VAL A 5 8.39 -18.59 12.04
N ILE A 6 8.96 -17.60 12.72
CA ILE A 6 9.28 -16.28 12.15
C ILE A 6 10.28 -16.44 11.01
N VAL A 7 11.38 -17.16 11.24
CA VAL A 7 12.40 -17.41 10.20
C VAL A 7 11.82 -18.21 9.03
N ALA A 8 10.99 -19.22 9.29
CA ALA A 8 10.32 -19.97 8.23
C ALA A 8 9.36 -19.09 7.41
N CYS A 9 8.60 -18.20 8.07
CA CYS A 9 7.74 -17.23 7.39
C CYS A 9 8.54 -16.22 6.58
N GLU A 10 9.67 -15.74 7.09
CA GLU A 10 10.56 -14.81 6.40
C GLU A 10 11.12 -15.46 5.13
N VAL A 11 11.62 -16.69 5.24
CA VAL A 11 12.12 -17.46 4.08
C VAL A 11 10.99 -17.72 3.08
N ALA A 12 9.80 -18.10 3.54
CA ALA A 12 8.65 -18.32 2.67
C ALA A 12 8.22 -17.02 1.96
N PHE A 13 8.22 -15.90 2.66
CA PHE A 13 7.93 -14.58 2.10
C PHE A 13 8.89 -14.23 0.97
N TRP A 14 10.20 -14.32 1.21
CA TRP A 14 11.22 -14.01 0.21
C TRP A 14 11.14 -14.97 -0.99
N ALA A 15 10.88 -16.26 -0.74
CA ALA A 15 10.71 -17.24 -1.80
C ALA A 15 9.48 -16.94 -2.67
N VAL A 16 8.32 -16.66 -2.07
CA VAL A 16 7.08 -16.33 -2.80
C VAL A 16 7.23 -15.02 -3.56
N LEU A 17 7.85 -14.00 -2.95
CA LEU A 17 8.11 -12.71 -3.59
C LEU A 17 9.03 -12.87 -4.80
N ALA A 18 10.17 -13.54 -4.65
CA ALA A 18 11.11 -13.77 -5.73
C ALA A 18 10.49 -14.59 -6.87
N ALA A 19 9.75 -15.65 -6.53
CA ALA A 19 9.06 -16.48 -7.52
C ALA A 19 7.96 -15.70 -8.26
N GLY A 20 7.17 -14.87 -7.56
CA GLY A 20 6.16 -14.02 -8.17
C GLY A 20 6.73 -12.97 -9.10
N LEU A 21 7.82 -12.31 -8.69
CA LEU A 21 8.54 -11.32 -9.50
C LEU A 21 9.18 -12.00 -10.73
N GLY A 22 9.85 -13.13 -10.54
CA GLY A 22 10.48 -13.91 -11.61
C GLY A 22 9.47 -14.42 -12.64
N ALA A 23 8.35 -14.99 -12.19
CA ALA A 23 7.28 -15.44 -13.09
C ALA A 23 6.69 -14.27 -13.89
N ARG A 24 6.49 -13.12 -13.26
CA ARG A 24 5.88 -11.95 -13.92
C ARG A 24 6.81 -11.29 -14.94
N TYR A 25 8.06 -11.05 -14.57
CA TYR A 25 8.96 -10.18 -15.36
C TYR A 25 10.02 -10.94 -16.15
N LEU A 26 10.50 -12.10 -15.67
CA LEU A 26 11.49 -12.90 -16.41
C LEU A 26 10.82 -13.88 -17.37
N LEU A 27 9.74 -14.54 -16.92
CA LEU A 27 9.02 -15.54 -17.73
C LEU A 27 7.82 -14.95 -18.49
N GLY A 28 7.48 -13.68 -18.27
CA GLY A 28 6.31 -13.04 -18.90
C GLY A 28 4.95 -13.62 -18.48
N LEU A 29 4.90 -14.51 -17.50
CA LEU A 29 3.71 -15.19 -17.01
C LEU A 29 2.91 -14.28 -16.07
N ARG A 30 2.25 -13.27 -16.65
CA ARG A 30 1.51 -12.22 -15.93
C ARG A 30 0.50 -12.76 -14.91
N ARG A 31 -0.26 -13.81 -15.27
CA ARG A 31 -1.27 -14.41 -14.38
C ARG A 31 -0.63 -15.16 -13.23
N THR A 32 0.35 -16.02 -13.51
CA THR A 32 1.07 -16.81 -12.51
C THR A 32 1.80 -15.89 -11.53
N GLY A 33 2.53 -14.89 -12.03
CA GLY A 33 3.17 -13.88 -11.19
C GLY A 33 2.18 -13.08 -10.34
N ALA A 34 1.00 -12.74 -10.86
CA ALA A 34 -0.03 -12.06 -10.07
C ALA A 34 -0.57 -12.94 -8.93
N VAL A 35 -0.82 -14.22 -9.19
CA VAL A 35 -1.29 -15.18 -8.17
C VAL A 35 -0.22 -15.37 -7.08
N LEU A 36 1.05 -15.59 -7.46
CA LEU A 36 2.14 -15.72 -6.49
C LEU A 36 2.32 -14.44 -5.67
N LEU A 37 2.27 -13.25 -6.28
CA LEU A 37 2.36 -11.99 -5.55
C LEU A 37 1.15 -11.76 -4.62
N ALA A 38 -0.02 -12.32 -4.94
CA ALA A 38 -1.17 -12.28 -4.04
C ALA A 38 -1.02 -13.22 -2.82
N CYS A 39 -0.16 -14.22 -2.88
CA CYS A 39 0.17 -15.05 -1.72
C CYS A 39 1.06 -14.32 -0.70
N VAL A 40 1.81 -13.29 -1.11
CA VAL A 40 2.66 -12.49 -0.22
C VAL A 40 1.89 -11.90 0.98
N PRO A 41 0.78 -11.16 0.79
CA PRO A 41 0.01 -10.65 1.93
C PRO A 41 -0.63 -11.76 2.77
N VAL A 42 -0.87 -12.95 2.22
CA VAL A 42 -1.36 -14.10 2.99
C VAL A 42 -0.28 -14.61 3.94
N VAL A 43 0.96 -14.75 3.47
CA VAL A 43 2.11 -15.12 4.31
C VAL A 43 2.31 -14.09 5.41
N ASP A 44 2.16 -12.81 5.09
CA ASP A 44 2.32 -11.70 6.02
C ASP A 44 1.20 -11.68 7.08
N LEU A 45 -0.04 -12.04 6.72
CA LEU A 45 -1.12 -12.26 7.68
C LEU A 45 -0.86 -13.45 8.63
N VAL A 46 -0.28 -14.54 8.11
CA VAL A 46 0.12 -15.69 8.94
C VAL A 46 1.21 -15.29 9.92
N LEU A 47 2.21 -14.53 9.46
CA LEU A 47 3.26 -13.99 10.31
C LEU A 47 2.66 -13.10 11.41
N LEU A 48 1.77 -12.17 11.04
CA LEU A 48 1.09 -11.31 12.01
C LEU A 48 0.30 -12.11 13.05
N ALA A 49 -0.42 -13.15 12.63
CA ALA A 49 -1.17 -14.03 13.53
C ALA A 49 -0.25 -14.82 14.47
N ALA A 50 0.87 -15.34 13.96
CA ALA A 50 1.87 -16.03 14.77
C ALA A 50 2.47 -15.08 15.82
N THR A 51 2.73 -13.84 15.44
CA THR A 51 3.25 -12.83 16.36
C THR A 51 2.21 -12.40 17.39
N ALA A 52 0.94 -12.25 17.01
CA ALA A 52 -0.14 -12.00 17.97
C ALA A 52 -0.28 -13.14 19.00
N ALA A 53 -0.06 -14.39 18.58
CA ALA A 53 -0.03 -15.53 19.49
C ALA A 53 1.18 -15.47 20.45
N ASP A 54 2.35 -15.02 19.99
CA ASP A 54 3.54 -14.81 20.83
C ASP A 54 3.32 -13.69 21.87
N LEU A 55 2.71 -12.58 21.46
CA LEU A 55 2.30 -11.52 22.39
C LEU A 55 1.33 -12.05 23.44
N ARG A 56 0.42 -12.95 23.09
CA ARG A 56 -0.46 -13.58 24.09
C ARG A 56 0.30 -14.51 25.04
N ALA A 57 1.38 -15.14 24.58
CA ALA A 57 2.22 -16.04 25.39
C ALA A 57 3.16 -15.31 26.37
N GLY A 58 3.30 -13.97 26.27
CA GLY A 58 4.07 -13.16 27.23
C GLY A 58 5.06 -12.18 26.61
N ALA A 59 5.23 -12.17 25.27
CA ALA A 59 6.12 -11.22 24.60
C ALA A 59 5.56 -9.79 24.58
N ALA A 60 6.39 -8.76 24.77
CA ALA A 60 5.94 -7.36 24.70
C ALA A 60 5.80 -6.89 23.24
N ALA A 61 4.79 -6.07 22.94
CA ALA A 61 4.62 -5.54 21.59
C ALA A 61 5.66 -4.44 21.33
N ASP A 62 6.59 -4.71 20.43
CA ASP A 62 7.57 -3.74 19.95
C ASP A 62 7.06 -2.92 18.74
N TRP A 63 7.75 -1.82 18.43
CA TRP A 63 7.40 -0.90 17.34
C TRP A 63 7.27 -1.58 15.97
N GLN A 64 8.01 -2.68 15.75
CA GLN A 64 8.03 -3.47 14.51
C GLN A 64 6.65 -4.05 14.18
N HIS A 65 5.86 -4.42 15.20
CA HIS A 65 4.51 -4.97 15.01
C HIS A 65 3.55 -3.94 14.42
N GLY A 66 3.66 -2.69 14.88
CA GLY A 66 2.91 -1.58 14.34
C GLY A 66 3.29 -1.27 12.90
N LEU A 67 4.58 -1.28 12.60
CA LEU A 67 5.07 -1.08 11.23
C LEU A 67 4.57 -2.18 10.28
N ALA A 68 4.58 -3.44 10.71
CA ALA A 68 4.09 -4.57 9.91
C ALA A 68 2.61 -4.42 9.55
N ALA A 69 1.76 -4.06 10.51
CA ALA A 69 0.34 -3.82 10.25
C ALA A 69 0.10 -2.65 9.26
N VAL A 70 0.90 -1.58 9.36
CA VAL A 70 0.85 -0.45 8.43
C VAL A 70 1.33 -0.85 7.03
N TYR A 71 2.39 -1.64 6.95
CA TYR A 71 2.90 -2.18 5.69
C TYR A 71 1.86 -3.09 4.99
N LEU A 72 1.18 -3.95 5.75
CA LEU A 72 0.05 -4.75 5.28
C LEU A 72 -1.07 -3.87 4.74
N GLY A 73 -1.49 -2.87 5.52
CA GLY A 73 -2.52 -1.92 5.12
C GLY A 73 -2.18 -1.20 3.81
N PHE A 74 -0.94 -0.73 3.68
CA PHE A 74 -0.42 -0.12 2.45
C PHE A 74 -0.44 -1.11 1.27
N SER A 75 0.04 -2.34 1.47
CA SER A 75 0.08 -3.36 0.44
C SER A 75 -1.32 -3.71 -0.08
N VAL A 76 -2.32 -3.77 0.80
CA VAL A 76 -3.72 -4.04 0.41
C VAL A 76 -4.33 -2.87 -0.35
N SER A 77 -4.12 -1.63 0.09
CA SER A 77 -4.78 -0.47 -0.54
C SER A 77 -4.07 0.06 -1.79
N TYR A 78 -2.74 -0.04 -1.85
CA TYR A 78 -1.93 0.44 -2.96
C TYR A 78 -1.43 -0.68 -3.89
N GLY A 79 -1.44 -1.95 -3.47
CA GLY A 79 -0.85 -3.05 -4.22
C GLY A 79 -1.35 -3.15 -5.65
N HIS A 80 -2.67 -3.18 -5.87
CA HIS A 80 -3.22 -3.27 -7.24
C HIS A 80 -2.86 -2.05 -8.11
N TYR A 81 -2.79 -0.86 -7.51
CA TYR A 81 -2.39 0.35 -8.21
C TYR A 81 -0.91 0.28 -8.63
N LEU A 82 -0.02 -0.08 -7.70
CA LEU A 82 1.41 -0.22 -7.96
C LEU A 82 1.72 -1.30 -8.99
N VAL A 83 1.01 -2.43 -8.93
CA VAL A 83 1.14 -3.52 -9.90
C VAL A 83 0.75 -3.05 -11.31
N ARG A 84 -0.40 -2.36 -11.46
CA ARG A 84 -0.80 -1.80 -12.77
C ARG A 84 0.18 -0.75 -13.28
N TRP A 85 0.70 0.08 -12.38
CA TRP A 85 1.69 1.10 -12.72
C TRP A 85 3.01 0.48 -13.19
N ALA A 86 3.49 -0.54 -12.49
CA ALA A 86 4.69 -1.29 -12.84
C ALA A 86 4.52 -2.05 -14.16
N ASP A 87 3.37 -2.69 -14.38
CA ASP A 87 3.03 -3.34 -15.65
C ASP A 87 3.06 -2.38 -16.83
N GLY A 88 2.51 -1.18 -16.67
CA GLY A 88 2.55 -0.15 -17.71
C GLY A 88 3.99 0.25 -18.06
N HIS A 89 4.85 0.41 -17.05
CA HIS A 89 6.26 0.73 -17.26
C HIS A 89 7.03 -0.43 -17.90
N ALA A 90 6.76 -1.67 -17.48
CA ALA A 90 7.35 -2.85 -18.10
C ALA A 90 6.90 -3.01 -19.56
N ALA A 91 5.62 -2.79 -19.85
CA ALA A 91 5.10 -2.82 -21.22
C ALA A 91 5.75 -1.75 -22.11
N HIS A 92 6.02 -0.56 -21.57
CA HIS A 92 6.74 0.50 -22.29
C HIS A 92 8.21 0.16 -22.51
N ARG A 93 8.93 -0.26 -21.46
CA ARG A 93 10.39 -0.48 -21.51
C ARG A 93 10.79 -1.78 -22.21
N LEU A 94 10.04 -2.86 -21.99
CA LEU A 94 10.37 -4.20 -22.48
C LEU A 94 9.53 -4.60 -23.70
N GLY A 95 8.32 -4.03 -23.84
CA GLY A 95 7.35 -4.41 -24.89
C GLY A 95 7.12 -3.36 -25.98
N GLY A 96 7.84 -2.23 -25.97
CA GLY A 96 7.68 -1.15 -26.95
C GLY A 96 6.32 -0.43 -26.90
N GLY A 97 5.53 -0.63 -25.83
CA GLY A 97 4.23 0.01 -25.66
C GLY A 97 4.33 1.52 -25.46
N PRO A 98 3.21 2.26 -25.59
CA PRO A 98 3.20 3.71 -25.36
C PRO A 98 3.56 4.05 -23.90
N LYS A 99 4.18 5.21 -23.68
CA LYS A 99 4.57 5.69 -22.35
C LYS A 99 3.33 5.77 -21.44
N PRO A 100 3.36 5.23 -20.21
CA PRO A 100 2.22 5.30 -19.29
C PRO A 100 1.79 6.75 -19.09
N ALA A 101 0.50 7.02 -19.25
CA ALA A 101 -0.04 8.35 -18.98
C ALA A 101 0.25 8.73 -17.53
N GLY A 102 0.95 9.85 -17.34
CA GLY A 102 1.27 10.36 -16.00
C GLY A 102 0.01 10.81 -15.26
N PRO A 103 0.12 11.09 -13.95
CA PRO A 103 -1.00 11.59 -13.17
C PRO A 103 -1.54 12.89 -13.81
N PRO A 104 -2.88 13.08 -13.86
CA PRO A 104 -3.47 14.28 -14.43
C PRO A 104 -2.89 15.51 -13.73
N LYS A 105 -2.59 16.55 -14.50
CA LYS A 105 -1.82 17.71 -14.01
C LYS A 105 -2.70 18.88 -13.55
N TYR A 106 -3.93 18.98 -14.06
CA TYR A 106 -4.77 20.18 -13.91
C TYR A 106 -6.26 19.85 -13.73
N GLY A 107 -7.00 20.83 -13.22
CA GLY A 107 -8.46 20.85 -13.16
C GLY A 107 -9.11 19.70 -12.38
N ALA A 108 -10.38 19.44 -12.70
CA ALA A 108 -11.20 18.44 -12.01
C ALA A 108 -10.64 17.00 -12.11
N ALA A 109 -9.86 16.71 -13.16
CA ALA A 109 -9.18 15.42 -13.31
C ALA A 109 -8.07 15.23 -12.25
N ARG A 110 -7.34 16.30 -11.89
CA ARG A 110 -6.36 16.27 -10.78
C ARG A 110 -7.07 16.03 -9.45
N ALA A 111 -8.13 16.78 -9.17
CA ALA A 111 -8.87 16.65 -7.91
C ALA A 111 -9.42 15.23 -7.71
N ARG A 112 -10.02 14.63 -8.75
CA ARG A 112 -10.48 13.23 -8.70
C ARG A 112 -9.35 12.23 -8.44
N HIS A 113 -8.17 12.46 -9.02
CA HIS A 113 -7.00 11.61 -8.78
C HIS A 113 -6.54 11.70 -7.32
N GLU A 114 -6.47 12.91 -6.75
CA GLU A 114 -6.10 13.10 -5.33
C GLU A 114 -7.13 12.48 -4.39
N TRP A 115 -8.43 12.61 -4.66
CA TRP A 115 -9.47 11.92 -3.89
C TRP A 115 -9.35 10.40 -3.97
N ALA A 116 -9.01 9.87 -5.14
CA ALA A 116 -8.77 8.43 -5.28
C ALA A 116 -7.52 7.98 -4.49
N MET A 117 -6.47 8.80 -4.40
CA MET A 117 -5.29 8.52 -3.58
C MET A 117 -5.62 8.62 -2.09
N CYS A 118 -6.37 9.65 -1.69
CA CYS A 118 -6.87 9.80 -0.33
C CYS A 118 -7.70 8.59 0.09
N GLY A 119 -8.65 8.14 -0.73
CA GLY A 119 -9.44 6.92 -0.47
C GLY A 119 -8.58 5.67 -0.25
N ARG A 120 -7.45 5.52 -0.97
CA ARG A 120 -6.50 4.43 -0.75
C ARG A 120 -5.73 4.56 0.57
N THR A 121 -5.32 5.77 0.94
CA THR A 121 -4.71 6.03 2.24
C THR A 121 -5.67 5.69 3.37
N LEU A 122 -6.93 6.13 3.27
CA LEU A 122 -7.97 5.84 4.26
C LEU A 122 -8.22 4.33 4.36
N ALA A 123 -8.34 3.63 3.23
CA ALA A 123 -8.51 2.18 3.23
C ALA A 123 -7.32 1.45 3.87
N GLY A 124 -6.10 1.83 3.53
CA GLY A 124 -4.88 1.21 4.09
C GLY A 124 -4.75 1.46 5.60
N ALA A 125 -5.04 2.68 6.04
CA ALA A 125 -5.06 3.04 7.44
C ALA A 125 -6.17 2.28 8.21
N ALA A 126 -7.35 2.10 7.61
CA ALA A 126 -8.43 1.33 8.21
C ALA A 126 -8.06 -0.15 8.38
N VAL A 127 -7.42 -0.77 7.37
CA VAL A 127 -6.91 -2.14 7.48
C VAL A 127 -5.86 -2.24 8.57
N ALA A 128 -4.87 -1.33 8.59
CA ALA A 128 -3.83 -1.32 9.62
C ALA A 128 -4.43 -1.15 11.03
N ALA A 129 -5.35 -0.19 11.21
CA ALA A 129 -6.03 0.05 12.47
C ALA A 129 -6.84 -1.17 12.92
N ALA A 130 -7.55 -1.83 12.01
CA ALA A 130 -8.32 -3.05 12.31
C ALA A 130 -7.40 -4.19 12.78
N LEU A 131 -6.28 -4.43 12.08
CA LEU A 131 -5.30 -5.46 12.46
C LEU A 131 -4.69 -5.18 13.84
N LEU A 132 -4.32 -3.93 14.09
CA LEU A 132 -3.80 -3.51 15.39
C LEU A 132 -4.86 -3.66 16.49
N GLN A 133 -6.11 -3.27 16.22
CA GLN A 133 -7.19 -3.34 17.19
C GLN A 133 -7.54 -4.79 17.55
N VAL A 134 -7.57 -5.69 16.57
CA VAL A 134 -7.73 -7.14 16.80
C VAL A 134 -6.61 -7.66 17.70
N THR A 135 -5.37 -7.24 17.46
CA THR A 135 -4.22 -7.63 18.29
C THR A 135 -4.35 -7.11 19.73
N VAL A 136 -4.78 -5.86 19.91
CA VAL A 136 -5.05 -5.27 21.24
C VAL A 136 -6.10 -6.08 22.00
N TRP A 137 -7.23 -6.39 21.37
CA TRP A 137 -8.29 -7.21 21.98
C TRP A 137 -7.83 -8.63 22.29
N TRP A 138 -6.98 -9.21 21.42
CA TRP A 138 -6.47 -10.56 21.60
C TRP A 138 -5.46 -10.68 22.74
N VAL A 139 -4.61 -9.67 22.94
CA VAL A 139 -3.61 -9.66 24.02
C VAL A 139 -4.25 -9.32 25.37
N GLY A 140 -5.17 -8.34 25.41
CA GLY A 140 -5.94 -8.01 26.61
C GLY A 140 -5.15 -7.29 27.73
N ASP A 141 -3.95 -6.78 27.44
CA ASP A 141 -3.09 -6.07 28.39
C ASP A 141 -2.72 -4.66 27.87
N PRO A 142 -3.34 -3.58 28.40
CA PRO A 142 -3.12 -2.21 27.93
C PRO A 142 -1.67 -1.73 28.03
N GLY A 143 -0.92 -2.19 29.04
CA GLY A 143 0.47 -1.78 29.26
C GLY A 143 1.40 -2.33 28.18
N ARG A 144 1.08 -3.52 27.67
CA ARG A 144 1.89 -4.22 26.65
C ARG A 144 1.49 -3.86 25.21
N THR A 145 0.38 -3.16 25.02
CA THR A 145 -0.12 -2.77 23.69
C THR A 145 -0.14 -1.26 23.45
N ALA A 146 0.41 -0.46 24.37
CA ALA A 146 0.45 1.00 24.25
C ALA A 146 1.06 1.47 22.91
N VAL A 147 2.15 0.83 22.48
CA VAL A 147 2.81 1.10 21.18
C VAL A 147 1.85 0.92 20.00
N LEU A 148 0.93 -0.05 20.07
CA LEU A 148 -0.04 -0.28 18.98
C LEU A 148 -1.05 0.87 18.89
N GLY A 149 -1.45 1.43 20.03
CA GLY A 149 -2.31 2.62 20.10
C GLY A 149 -1.65 3.87 19.50
N GLU A 150 -0.35 4.07 19.74
CA GLU A 150 0.40 5.16 19.11
C GLU A 150 0.40 5.05 17.58
N TRP A 151 0.56 3.82 17.06
CA TRP A 151 0.49 3.58 15.62
C TRP A 151 -0.88 3.90 15.03
N GLN A 152 -1.97 3.57 15.73
CA GLN A 152 -3.32 3.96 15.32
C GLN A 152 -3.47 5.49 15.25
N ALA A 153 -2.96 6.21 16.27
CA ALA A 153 -2.99 7.67 16.29
C ALA A 153 -2.17 8.29 15.14
N ARG A 154 -1.00 7.73 14.83
CA ARG A 154 -0.19 8.15 13.66
C ARG A 154 -0.94 7.93 12.35
N MET A 155 -1.63 6.80 12.18
CA MET A 155 -2.42 6.53 10.99
C MET A 155 -3.59 7.51 10.82
N LEU A 156 -4.27 7.88 11.92
CA LEU A 156 -5.29 8.93 11.89
C LEU A 156 -4.72 10.28 11.45
N TRP A 157 -3.53 10.64 11.94
CA TRP A 157 -2.82 11.85 11.50
C TRP A 157 -2.52 11.83 9.99
N VAL A 158 -2.00 10.71 9.47
CA VAL A 158 -1.75 10.53 8.03
C VAL A 158 -3.04 10.65 7.22
N CYS A 159 -4.15 10.08 7.71
CA CYS A 159 -5.47 10.24 7.10
C CYS A 159 -5.90 11.70 7.05
N GLY A 160 -5.74 12.44 8.15
CA GLY A 160 -6.03 13.87 8.22
C GLY A 160 -5.27 14.66 7.17
N ILE A 161 -3.96 14.42 7.04
CA ILE A 161 -3.14 15.06 6.00
C ILE A 161 -3.64 14.72 4.60
N ALA A 162 -3.92 13.44 4.32
CA ALA A 162 -4.41 13.02 3.01
C ALA A 162 -5.76 13.68 2.63
N VAL A 163 -6.66 13.83 3.60
CA VAL A 163 -7.94 14.53 3.43
C VAL A 163 -7.72 16.01 3.17
N VAL A 164 -6.85 16.69 3.95
CA VAL A 164 -6.51 18.10 3.74
C VAL A 164 -5.90 18.33 2.36
N VAL A 165 -5.01 17.44 1.91
CA VAL A 165 -4.42 17.53 0.57
C VAL A 165 -5.51 17.39 -0.50
N ALA A 166 -6.37 16.38 -0.42
CA ALA A 166 -7.46 16.20 -1.38
C ALA A 166 -8.44 17.39 -1.41
N LEU A 167 -8.76 17.94 -0.24
CA LEU A 167 -9.59 19.13 -0.10
C LEU A 167 -8.92 20.37 -0.72
N SER A 168 -7.63 20.58 -0.52
CA SER A 168 -6.92 21.74 -1.08
C SER A 168 -6.99 21.77 -2.61
N TYR A 169 -6.87 20.63 -3.29
CA TYR A 169 -7.03 20.52 -4.75
C TYR A 169 -8.48 20.66 -5.24
N THR A 170 -9.46 20.55 -4.33
CA THR A 170 -10.88 20.74 -4.64
C THR A 170 -11.27 22.21 -4.47
N VAL A 171 -10.77 22.88 -3.43
CA VAL A 171 -11.05 24.30 -3.14
C VAL A 171 -10.19 25.22 -4.01
N TRP A 172 -8.93 24.87 -4.26
CA TRP A 172 -8.02 25.59 -5.17
C TRP A 172 -7.60 24.70 -6.35
N PRO A 173 -8.46 24.55 -7.37
CA PRO A 173 -8.12 23.75 -8.55
C PRO A 173 -6.91 24.34 -9.28
N LYS A 174 -5.88 23.52 -9.49
CA LYS A 174 -4.67 23.93 -10.22
C LYS A 174 -5.00 24.19 -11.68
N ALA A 175 -4.93 25.47 -12.09
CA ALA A 175 -5.19 25.92 -13.46
C ALA A 175 -4.07 25.49 -14.42
N GLU A 176 -4.43 25.17 -15.66
CA GLU A 176 -3.47 24.90 -16.73
C GLU A 176 -2.80 26.24 -17.14
N PRO A 177 -1.46 26.31 -17.26
CA PRO A 177 -0.78 27.51 -17.72
C PRO A 177 -1.29 27.92 -19.10
N ARG A 178 -1.70 29.19 -19.27
CA ARG A 178 -2.36 29.73 -20.46
C ARG A 178 -1.63 29.41 -21.77
N ALA A 179 -0.29 29.47 -21.75
CA ALA A 179 0.56 29.13 -22.90
C ALA A 179 0.40 27.69 -23.43
N ARG A 180 0.06 26.72 -22.56
CA ARG A 180 -0.13 25.31 -22.95
C ARG A 180 -1.55 25.04 -23.49
N ALA A 181 -2.53 25.85 -23.07
CA ALA A 181 -3.89 25.79 -23.60
C ALA A 181 -3.93 26.31 -25.05
N GLU A 182 -3.25 27.43 -25.32
CA GLU A 182 -3.13 28.02 -26.65
C GLU A 182 -2.37 27.11 -27.63
N GLU A 183 -1.30 26.45 -27.20
CA GLU A 183 -0.54 25.50 -28.01
C GLU A 183 -1.38 24.28 -28.45
N LYS A 184 -2.28 23.78 -27.60
CA LYS A 184 -3.22 22.68 -27.94
C LYS A 184 -4.32 23.12 -28.90
N GLU A 185 -4.85 24.33 -28.73
CA GLU A 185 -5.90 24.87 -29.61
C GLU A 185 -5.36 25.11 -31.03
N THR A 186 -4.11 25.56 -31.13
CA THR A 186 -3.41 25.76 -32.41
C THR A 186 -3.06 24.43 -33.08
N ALA A 187 -2.67 23.40 -32.31
CA ALA A 187 -2.36 22.07 -32.84
C ALA A 187 -3.61 21.25 -33.26
N SER A 188 -4.82 21.70 -32.90
CA SER A 188 -6.09 21.03 -33.22
C SER A 188 -6.82 21.65 -34.42
N ARG A 189 -6.31 22.76 -34.98
CA ARG A 189 -6.80 23.39 -36.22
C ARG A 189 -5.95 22.97 -37.40
#